data_AF-A0A939BC16-F1
#
_entry.id   AF-A0A939BC16-F1
#
_cell.length_a   1.000
_cell.length_b   1.000
_cell.length_c   1.000
_cell.angle_alpha   90.00
_cell.angle_beta   90.00
_cell.angle_gamma   90.00
#
_symmetry.space_group_name_H-M   'P 1'
#
loop_
_entity.id
_entity.type
_entity.pdbx_description
1 polymer ?
#
loop_
_entity_poly.entity_id
_entity_poly.type
_entity_poly.pdbx_seq_one_letter_code
_entity_poly.pdbx_strand_id
1 'polypeptide(L)'
;MGKDIRIAVRVTAKEEEKIQSKARKCGLSTTEYVKQRALGYEPRGIPPDALFLCLEKLGELADKASSPELDIEIRTVLKEITAAFLLPGKG
;
A
#
# COMPACT_ATOMS: atom_id res chain seq x y z
N MET A 1 -17.64 -20.04 14.32
CA MET A 1 -16.40 -19.98 15.12
C MET A 1 -15.23 -20.26 14.20
N GLY A 2 -14.41 -19.26 13.85
CA GLY A 2 -13.17 -19.49 13.12
C GLY A 2 -12.16 -20.19 14.03
N LYS A 3 -11.52 -21.27 13.55
CA LYS A 3 -10.41 -21.90 14.28
C LYS A 3 -9.22 -20.93 14.31
N ASP A 4 -8.65 -20.71 15.49
CA ASP A 4 -7.35 -20.04 15.65
C ASP A 4 -6.27 -20.98 15.08
N ILE A 5 -5.76 -20.65 13.89
CA ILE A 5 -4.69 -21.39 13.23
C ILE A 5 -3.40 -20.61 13.42
N ARG A 6 -2.37 -21.27 13.97
CA ARG A 6 -1.04 -20.70 14.19
C ARG A 6 -0.02 -21.40 13.31
N ILE A 7 0.85 -20.61 12.69
CA ILE A 7 1.98 -21.09 11.91
C ILE A 7 3.24 -20.59 12.61
N ALA A 8 4.16 -21.50 12.92
CA ALA A 8 5.46 -21.16 13.48
C ALA A 8 6.54 -21.40 12.43
N VAL A 9 7.43 -20.43 12.24
CA VAL A 9 8.55 -20.50 11.29
C VAL A 9 9.84 -20.23 12.07
N ARG A 10 10.86 -21.07 11.84
CA ARG A 10 12.19 -20.84 12.40
C ARG A 10 12.95 -19.89 11.48
N VAL A 11 13.53 -18.85 12.07
CA VAL A 11 14.36 -17.87 11.39
C VAL A 11 15.63 -17.66 12.19
N THR A 12 16.71 -17.30 11.51
CA THR A 12 17.92 -16.78 12.13
C THR A 12 17.71 -15.34 12.59
N ALA A 13 18.54 -14.86 13.52
CA ALA A 13 18.48 -13.47 13.98
C ALA A 13 18.60 -12.44 12.84
N LYS A 14 19.42 -12.76 11.83
CA LYS A 14 19.62 -11.91 10.64
C LYS A 14 18.39 -11.89 9.72
N GLU A 15 17.69 -13.01 9.59
CA GLU A 15 16.43 -13.05 8.83
C GLU A 15 15.33 -12.29 9.57
N GLU A 16 15.25 -12.46 10.89
CA GLU A 16 14.31 -11.73 11.73
C GLU A 16 14.49 -10.21 11.60
N GLU A 17 15.72 -9.72 11.73
CA GLU A 17 16.04 -8.28 11.57
C GLU A 17 15.61 -7.76 10.18
N LYS A 18 15.88 -8.53 9.12
CA LYS A 18 15.47 -8.17 7.76
C LYS A 18 13.95 -8.10 7.63
N ILE A 19 13.22 -9.06 8.18
CA ILE A 19 11.75 -9.10 8.14
C ILE A 19 11.19 -7.90 8.91
N GLN A 20 11.68 -7.64 10.13
CA GLN A 20 11.26 -6.50 10.94
C GLN A 20 11.55 -5.16 10.26
N SER A 21 12.73 -5.01 9.66
CA SER A 21 13.11 -3.79 8.92
C SER A 21 12.18 -3.55 7.72
N LYS A 22 11.87 -4.59 6.94
CA LYS A 22 10.92 -4.48 5.82
C LYS A 22 9.50 -4.13 6.30
N ALA A 23 9.02 -4.80 7.35
CA ALA A 23 7.70 -4.50 7.93
C ALA A 23 7.59 -3.03 8.37
N ARG A 24 8.61 -2.52 9.08
CA ARG A 24 8.67 -1.10 9.50
C ARG A 24 8.64 -0.13 8.34
N LYS A 25 9.39 -0.39 7.26
CA LYS A 25 9.37 0.45 6.04
C LYS A 25 7.99 0.51 5.39
N CYS A 26 7.21 -0.56 5.52
CA CYS A 26 5.83 -0.66 5.03
C CYS A 26 4.79 -0.14 6.03
N GLY A 27 5.18 0.30 7.23
CA GLY A 27 4.22 0.69 8.28
C GLY A 27 3.41 -0.49 8.85
N LEU A 28 3.91 -1.72 8.73
CA LEU A 28 3.22 -2.93 9.15
C LEU A 28 3.86 -3.55 10.39
N SER A 29 3.06 -4.31 11.14
CA SER A 29 3.62 -5.27 12.10
C SER A 29 4.31 -6.41 11.37
N THR A 30 5.28 -7.07 12.03
CA THR A 30 5.95 -8.26 11.48
C THR A 30 4.95 -9.34 11.06
N THR A 31 3.93 -9.60 11.89
CA THR A 31 2.88 -10.58 11.61
C THR A 31 2.09 -10.23 10.37
N GLU A 32 1.68 -8.96 10.22
CA GLU A 32 0.91 -8.51 9.05
C GLU A 32 1.75 -8.56 7.77
N TYR A 33 3.01 -8.11 7.84
CA TYR A 33 3.94 -8.21 6.71
C TYR A 33 4.11 -9.65 6.23
N VAL A 34 4.35 -10.60 7.16
CA VAL A 34 4.49 -12.02 6.83
C VAL A 34 3.21 -12.59 6.25
N LYS A 35 2.03 -12.26 6.80
CA LYS A 35 0.73 -12.69 6.25
C LYS A 35 0.54 -12.21 4.82
N GLN A 36 0.80 -10.94 4.54
CA GLN A 36 0.68 -10.39 3.19
C GLN A 36 1.62 -11.09 2.21
N ARG A 37 2.89 -11.29 2.59
CA ARG A 37 3.86 -12.04 1.77
C ARG A 37 3.43 -13.49 1.54
N ALA A 38 2.87 -14.16 2.55
CA ALA A 38 2.38 -15.54 2.43
C ALA A 38 1.16 -15.65 1.49
N LEU A 39 0.37 -14.58 1.37
CA LEU A 39 -0.77 -14.47 0.45
C LEU A 39 -0.36 -13.98 -0.95
N GLY A 40 0.93 -13.80 -1.22
CA GLY A 40 1.45 -13.32 -2.52
C GLY A 40 1.37 -11.81 -2.72
N TYR A 41 1.04 -11.04 -1.69
CA TYR A 41 1.08 -9.58 -1.78
C TYR A 41 2.51 -9.04 -1.67
N GLU A 42 2.73 -7.89 -2.29
CA GLU A 42 3.95 -7.10 -2.20
C GLU A 42 3.67 -5.78 -1.47
N PRO A 43 3.88 -5.73 -0.13
CA PRO A 43 3.63 -4.52 0.64
C PRO A 43 4.57 -3.40 0.20
N ARG A 44 4.02 -2.20 0.02
CA ARG A 44 4.78 -1.01 -0.37
C ARG A 44 5.25 -0.25 0.87
N GLY A 45 6.31 0.54 0.69
CA GLY A 45 6.76 1.47 1.71
C GLY A 45 5.72 2.58 1.92
N ILE A 46 5.75 3.21 3.10
CA ILE A 46 4.91 4.38 3.38
C ILE A 46 5.31 5.50 2.39
N PRO A 47 4.38 5.98 1.55
CA PRO A 47 4.67 7.09 0.64
C PRO A 47 4.90 8.40 1.40
N PRO A 48 5.64 9.37 0.82
CA PRO A 48 5.81 10.69 1.43
C PRO A 48 4.49 11.46 1.55
N ASP A 49 4.35 12.28 2.59
CA ASP A 49 3.17 13.15 2.81
C ASP A 49 2.87 14.06 1.61
N ALA A 50 3.91 14.48 0.89
CA ALA A 50 3.79 15.28 -0.33
C ALA A 50 2.95 14.60 -1.43
N LEU A 51 2.93 13.26 -1.49
CA LEU A 51 2.07 12.52 -2.43
C LEU A 51 0.60 12.74 -2.08
N PHE A 52 0.24 12.65 -0.80
CA PHE A 52 -1.14 12.82 -0.35
C PHE A 52 -1.63 14.26 -0.58
N LEU A 53 -0.78 15.26 -0.30
CA LEU A 53 -1.06 16.66 -0.63
C LEU A 53 -1.27 16.89 -2.14
N CYS A 54 -0.51 16.17 -2.98
CA CYS A 54 -0.67 16.24 -4.43
C CYS A 54 -2.01 15.62 -4.88
N LEU A 55 -2.37 14.45 -4.33
CA LEU A 55 -3.63 13.76 -4.62
C LEU A 55 -4.85 14.59 -4.17
N GLU A 56 -4.78 15.25 -3.02
CA GLU A 56 -5.83 16.14 -2.53
C GLU A 56 -6.07 17.31 -3.49
N LYS A 57 -5.00 17.99 -3.90
CA LYS A 57 -5.08 19.10 -4.88
C LYS A 57 -5.63 18.66 -6.24
N LEU A 58 -5.28 17.45 -6.69
CA LEU A 58 -5.83 16.87 -7.93
C LEU A 58 -7.33 16.56 -7.79
N GLY A 59 -7.77 16.08 -6.63
CA GLY A 59 -9.19 15.88 -6.33
C GLY A 59 -9.97 17.21 -6.35
N GLU A 60 -9.46 18.24 -5.68
CA GLU A 60 -10.09 19.57 -5.71
C GLU A 60 -10.17 20.17 -7.13
N LEU A 61 -9.20 19.87 -7.99
CA LEU A 61 -9.21 20.29 -9.39
C LEU A 61 -10.28 19.54 -10.19
N ALA A 62 -10.47 18.24 -9.92
CA ALA A 62 -11.56 17.46 -10.52
C ALA A 62 -12.93 18.05 -10.15
N ASP A 63 -13.13 18.40 -8.89
CA ASP A 63 -14.40 18.98 -8.41
C ASP A 63 -14.71 20.35 -9.03
N LYS A 64 -13.67 21.10 -9.43
CA LYS A 64 -13.79 22.41 -10.10
C LYS A 64 -13.87 22.29 -11.62
N ALA A 65 -13.62 21.11 -12.19
CA ALA A 65 -13.64 20.89 -13.62
C ALA A 65 -15.07 21.08 -14.16
N SER A 66 -15.23 22.00 -15.11
CA SER A 66 -16.54 22.26 -15.73
C SER A 66 -16.88 21.30 -16.88
N SER A 67 -15.88 20.56 -17.39
CA SER A 67 -16.05 19.55 -18.44
C SER A 67 -16.13 18.16 -17.81
N PRO A 68 -17.17 17.37 -18.11
CA PRO A 68 -17.30 16.01 -17.61
C PRO A 68 -16.23 15.07 -18.19
N GLU A 69 -15.75 15.33 -19.40
CA GLU A 69 -14.64 14.57 -20.01
C GLU A 69 -13.36 14.75 -19.19
N LEU A 70 -13.05 15.98 -18.80
CA LEU A 70 -11.87 16.29 -17.99
C LEU A 70 -11.96 15.70 -16.57
N ASP A 71 -13.14 15.71 -15.93
CA ASP A 71 -13.34 15.05 -14.63
C ASP A 71 -13.06 13.54 -14.72
N ILE A 72 -13.52 12.87 -15.77
CA ILE A 72 -13.27 11.44 -16.00
C ILE A 72 -11.76 11.18 -16.15
N GLU A 73 -11.04 11.99 -16.92
CA GLU A 73 -9.60 11.86 -17.11
C GLU A 73 -8.84 12.05 -15.79
N ILE A 74 -9.16 13.10 -15.01
CA ILE A 74 -8.51 13.35 -13.71
C ILE A 74 -8.75 12.18 -12.75
N ARG A 75 -10.00 11.68 -12.66
CA ARG A 75 -10.32 10.51 -11.82
C ARG A 75 -9.60 9.25 -12.26
N THR A 76 -9.39 9.08 -13.56
CA THR A 76 -8.66 7.94 -14.12
C THR A 76 -7.19 8.00 -13.69
N VAL A 77 -6.54 9.16 -13.84
CA VAL A 77 -5.15 9.38 -13.39
C VAL A 77 -5.03 9.17 -11.87
N LEU A 78 -5.98 9.67 -11.07
CA LEU A 78 -6.00 9.45 -9.62
C LEU A 78 -6.04 7.96 -9.24
N LYS A 79 -6.84 7.17 -9.96
CA LYS A 79 -6.90 5.71 -9.76
C LYS A 79 -5.58 5.04 -10.12
N GLU A 80 -4.96 5.44 -11.22
CA GLU A 80 -3.67 4.90 -11.66
C GLU A 80 -2.56 5.22 -10.65
N ILE A 81 -2.47 6.46 -10.17
CA ILE A 81 -1.50 6.86 -9.13
C ILE A 81 -1.75 6.04 -7.85
N THR A 82 -3.02 5.92 -7.43
CA THR A 82 -3.37 5.13 -6.25
C THR A 82 -2.93 3.67 -6.37
N ALA A 83 -3.20 3.03 -7.52
CA ALA A 83 -2.80 1.66 -7.79
C ALA A 83 -1.26 1.50 -7.86
N ALA A 84 -0.57 2.47 -8.47
CA ALA A 84 0.86 2.43 -8.68
C ALA A 84 1.67 2.69 -7.40
N PHE A 85 1.17 3.49 -6.46
CA PHE A 85 1.95 3.95 -5.31
C PHE A 85 1.39 3.51 -3.96
N LEU A 86 0.07 3.36 -3.81
CA LEU A 86 -0.57 3.14 -2.50
C LEU A 86 -0.95 1.67 -2.26
N LEU A 87 -1.43 0.99 -3.30
CA LEU A 87 -1.90 -0.38 -3.16
C LEU A 87 -0.75 -1.39 -3.22
N PRO A 88 -0.78 -2.45 -2.38
CA PRO A 88 0.21 -3.53 -2.48
C PRO A 88 0.13 -4.21 -3.86
N GLY A 89 1.29 -4.58 -4.39
CA GLY A 89 1.36 -5.38 -5.62
C GLY A 89 0.84 -6.80 -5.39
N LYS A 90 0.58 -7.52 -6.48
CA LYS A 90 0.47 -8.99 -6.47
C LYS A 90 1.72 -9.54 -7.14
N GLY A 91 2.50 -10.31 -6.39
CA GLY A 91 3.68 -11.02 -6.89
C GLY A 91 3.32 -12.30 -7.63
#